data_AF-A0A3C0NVK4-F1
#
_entry.id   AF-A0A3C0NVK4-F1
#
_cell.length_a   1.000
_cell.length_b   1.000
_cell.length_c   1.000
_cell.angle_alpha   90.00
_cell.angle_beta   90.00
_cell.angle_gamma   90.00
#
_symmetry.space_group_name_H-M   'P 1'
#
loop_
_entity.id
_entity.type
_entity.pdbx_description
1 polymer ?
#
loop_
_entity_poly.entity_id
_entity_poly.type
_entity_poly.pdbx_seq_one_letter_code
_entity_poly.pdbx_strand_id
1 'polypeptide(L)' 'MLFLDTDEIYQLTGFKLASAQCRWLLDNGYPFDKNASGKPKVLRSYLEKRLGQPGISLNHETPNFAALL' A
#
# COMPACT_ATOMS: atom_id res chain seq x y z
N MET A 1 7.01 8.70 -6.03
CA MET A 1 5.97 8.43 -5.02
C MET A 1 4.63 8.38 -5.73
N LEU A 2 3.87 7.28 -5.58
CA LEU A 2 2.57 7.10 -6.20
C LEU A 2 1.51 6.95 -5.08
N PHE A 3 0.48 7.79 -5.12
CA PHE A 3 -0.69 7.66 -4.25
C PHE A 3 -1.71 6.73 -4.89
N LEU A 4 -2.57 6.13 -4.08
CA LEU A 4 -3.78 5.47 -4.57
C LEU A 4 -4.68 6.50 -5.27
N ASP A 5 -5.24 6.12 -6.42
CA ASP A 5 -6.28 6.92 -7.07
C ASP A 5 -7.62 6.79 -6.32
N THR A 6 -8.58 7.65 -6.69
CA THR A 6 -9.94 7.65 -6.15
C THR A 6 -10.63 6.29 -6.25
N ASP A 7 -10.48 5.58 -7.37
CA ASP A 7 -11.08 4.25 -7.53
C ASP A 7 -10.45 3.22 -6.57
N GLU A 8 -9.13 3.28 -6.41
CA GLU A 8 -8.41 2.37 -5.51
C GLU A 8 -8.74 2.63 -4.04
N ILE A 9 -8.91 3.90 -3.65
CA ILE A 9 -9.41 4.25 -2.31
C ILE A 9 -10.84 3.72 -2.14
N TYR A 10 -11.69 3.79 -3.16
CA TYR A 10 -13.03 3.22 -3.12
C TYR A 10 -12.99 1.69 -2.96
N GLN A 11 -12.14 1.00 -3.72
CA GLN A 11 -11.96 -0.45 -3.60
C GLN A 11 -11.40 -0.86 -2.23
N LEU A 12 -10.47 -0.08 -1.68
CA LEU A 12 -9.89 -0.33 -0.35
C LEU A 12 -10.91 -0.13 0.78
N THR A 13 -11.72 0.93 0.72
CA THR A 13 -12.59 1.34 1.83
C THR A 13 -14.05 0.86 1.70
N GLY A 14 -14.51 0.57 0.48
CA GLY A 14 -15.92 0.32 0.16
C GLY A 14 -16.81 1.57 0.15
N PHE A 15 -16.26 2.77 0.41
CA PHE A 15 -17.04 3.99 0.56
C PHE A 15 -16.76 5.01 -0.55
N LYS A 16 -17.81 5.67 -1.05
CA LYS A 16 -17.69 6.79 -2.01
C LYS A 16 -17.49 8.15 -1.34
N LEU A 17 -18.01 8.32 -0.12
CA LEU A 17 -17.95 9.58 0.60
C LEU A 17 -16.58 9.77 1.25
N ALA A 18 -15.90 10.88 0.97
CA ALA A 18 -14.54 11.14 1.47
C ALA A 18 -14.42 11.10 3.01
N SER A 19 -15.44 11.59 3.73
CA SER A 19 -15.45 11.52 5.20
C SER A 19 -15.58 10.08 5.71
N ALA A 20 -16.37 9.25 5.05
CA ALA A 20 -16.50 7.83 5.37
C ALA A 20 -15.20 7.07 5.04
N GLN A 21 -14.55 7.38 3.92
CA GLN A 21 -13.23 6.85 3.58
C GLN A 21 -12.19 7.20 4.65
N CYS A 22 -12.09 8.48 5.04
CA CYS A 22 -11.17 8.93 6.09
C CYS A 22 -11.44 8.24 7.43
N ARG A 23 -12.71 8.08 7.79
CA ARG A 23 -13.09 7.39 9.03
C ARG A 23 -12.71 5.92 8.98
N TRP A 24 -13.00 5.24 7.88
CA TRP A 24 -12.59 3.84 7.71
C TRP A 24 -11.07 3.68 7.76
N LEU A 25 -10.31 4.58 7.10
CA LEU A 25 -8.85 4.53 7.12
C LEU A 25 -8.30 4.74 8.54
N LEU A 26 -8.88 5.67 9.31
CA LEU A 26 -8.52 5.89 10.70
C LEU A 26 -8.84 4.66 11.58
N ASP A 27 -10.06 4.15 11.48
CA ASP A 27 -10.56 3.01 12.26
C ASP A 27 -9.77 1.73 11.96
N ASN A 28 -9.25 1.59 10.73
CA ASN A 28 -8.42 0.47 10.30
C ASN A 28 -6.91 0.76 10.38
N GLY A 29 -6.49 1.91 10.93
CA GLY A 29 -5.07 2.22 11.15
C GLY A 29 -4.24 2.41 9.88
N TYR A 30 -4.84 2.84 8.77
CA TYR A 30 -4.11 3.25 7.57
C TYR A 30 -3.60 4.69 7.74
N PRO A 31 -2.31 4.97 7.53
CA PRO A 31 -1.79 6.33 7.42
C PRO A 31 -2.26 6.96 6.11
N PHE A 32 -2.79 8.18 6.22
CA PHE A 32 -3.22 8.96 5.08
C PHE A 32 -3.08 10.45 5.40
N ASP A 33 -2.89 11.24 4.35
CA ASP A 33 -3.07 12.69 4.38
C ASP A 33 -4.40 13.08 3.74
N LYS A 34 -4.84 14.32 3.94
CA LYS A 34 -6.00 14.88 3.24
C LYS A 34 -5.54 15.93 2.24
N ASN A 35 -6.11 15.92 1.03
CA ASN A 35 -5.92 17.02 0.10
C ASN A 35 -6.79 18.24 0.48
N ALA A 36 -6.64 19.35 -0.27
CA ALA A 36 -7.43 20.58 -0.05
C ALA A 36 -8.96 20.38 -0.14
N SER A 37 -9.43 19.33 -0.82
CA SER A 37 -10.85 18.96 -0.91
C SER A 37 -11.30 17.99 0.19
N GLY A 38 -10.43 17.63 1.14
CA GLY A 38 -10.72 16.68 2.21
C GLY A 38 -10.72 15.21 1.79
N LYS A 39 -10.27 14.88 0.57
CA LYS A 39 -10.14 13.49 0.10
C LYS A 39 -8.85 12.87 0.66
N PRO A 40 -8.87 11.60 1.10
CA PRO A 40 -7.69 10.93 1.61
C PRO A 40 -6.66 10.67 0.50
N LYS A 41 -5.39 10.71 0.87
CA LYS A 41 -4.23 10.38 0.06
C LYS A 41 -3.41 9.34 0.80
N VAL A 42 -3.40 8.13 0.25
CA VAL A 42 -2.68 6.97 0.79
C VAL A 42 -1.53 6.65 -0.15
N LEU A 43 -0.32 6.46 0.39
CA LEU A 43 0.82 6.00 -0.40
C LEU A 43 0.61 4.53 -0.80
N ARG A 44 0.74 4.24 -2.09
CA ARG A 44 0.63 2.86 -2.60
C ARG A 44 1.65 1.94 -1.92
N SER A 45 2.88 2.41 -1.76
CA SER A 45 3.94 1.64 -1.09
C SER A 45 3.61 1.26 0.36
N TYR A 46 2.79 2.05 1.06
CA TYR A 46 2.33 1.68 2.39
C TYR A 46 1.30 0.54 2.31
N LEU A 47 0.33 0.64 1.38
CA LEU A 47 -0.63 -0.44 1.15
C LEU A 47 0.10 -1.74 0.78
N GLU A 48 1.05 -1.68 -0.14
CA GLU A 48 1.88 -2.83 -0.56
C GLU A 48 2.65 -3.44 0.62
N LYS A 49 3.29 -2.61 1.45
CA LYS A 49 3.98 -3.09 2.67
C LYS A 49 3.06 -3.70 3.71
N ARG A 50 1.81 -3.24 3.76
CA ARG A 50 0.80 -3.73 4.72
C ARG A 50 0.15 -5.02 4.24
N LEU A 51 -0.08 -5.16 2.93
CA LEU A 51 -0.68 -6.34 2.30
C LEU A 51 0.35 -7.44 1.98
N GLY A 52 1.60 -7.07 1.72
CA GLY A 52 2.71 -7.97 1.45
C GLY A 52 3.77 -7.90 2.55
N GLN A 53 4.02 -9.02 3.22
CA GLN A 53 5.07 -9.19 4.25
C GLN A 53 6.46 -8.68 3.80
N PRO A 54 7.32 -8.19 4.72
CA PRO A 54 8.76 -8.22 4.49
C PRO A 54 9.23 -9.68 4.59
N GLY A 55 9.28 -10.41 3.48
CA GLY A 55 9.68 -11.82 3.58
C GLY A 55 9.66 -12.71 2.33
N ILE A 56 9.33 -12.25 1.13
CA ILE A 56 9.92 -12.90 -0.05
C ILE A 56 11.22 -12.18 -0.35
N SER A 57 12.24 -12.48 0.45
CA SER A 57 13.55 -12.64 -0.13
C SER A 57 13.37 -13.76 -1.15
N LEU A 58 13.27 -13.43 -2.44
CA LEU A 58 13.83 -14.34 -3.41
C LEU A 58 15.29 -14.44 -2.97
N ASN A 59 15.63 -15.50 -2.25
CA ASN A 59 17.02 -15.89 -2.10
C ASN A 59 17.54 -15.87 -3.53
N HIS A 60 18.31 -14.85 -3.86
CA HIS A 60 19.15 -14.93 -5.03
C HIS A 60 20.20 -15.94 -4.59
N GLU A 61 19.86 -17.23 -4.73
CA GLU A 61 20.83 -18.30 -4.74
C GLU A 61 21.80 -17.90 -5.85
N THR A 62 22.91 -17.30 -5.47
CA THR A 62 24.03 -17.13 -6.38
C THR A 62 24.38 -18.54 -6.84
N PRO A 63 24.34 -18.83 -8.16
CA PRO A 63 24.74 -20.14 -8.65
C PRO A 63 26.13 -20.46 -8.10
N ASN A 64 26.33 -21.65 -7.57
CA ASN A 64 27.64 -22.06 -7.11
C ASN A 64 28.54 -22.36 -8.32
N PHE A 65 29.24 -21.34 -8.83
CA PHE A 65 30.19 -21.48 -9.94
C PHE A 65 31.44 -22.31 -9.56
N ALA A 66 31.63 -22.65 -8.27
CA ALA A 66 32.73 -23.52 -7.84
C ALA A 66 32.54 -24.99 -8.28
N ALA A 67 31.37 -25.38 -8.79
CA ALA A 67 31.13 -26.71 -9.37
C ALA A 67 31.57 -26.83 -10.85
N LEU A 68 32.13 -25.76 -11.43
CA LEU A 68 32.58 -25.71 -12.83
C LEU A 68 34.11 -25.77 -12.99
N LEU A 69 34.84 -25.96 -11.88
CA LEU A 69 36.30 -26.14 -11.83
C LEU A 69 36.62 -27.58 -11.40
#